data_AF-A0A920MG64-F1
#
_entry.id   AF-A0A920MG64-F1
#
_cell.length_a   1.000
_cell.length_b   1.000
_cell.length_c   1.000
_cell.angle_alpha   90.00
_cell.angle_beta   90.00
_cell.angle_gamma   90.00
#
_symmetry.space_group_name_H-M   'P 1'
#
loop_
_entity.id
_entity.type
_entity.pdbx_description
1 polymer ?
#
loop_
_entity_poly.entity_id
_entity_poly.type
_entity_poly.pdbx_seq_one_letter_code
_entity_poly.pdbx_strand_id
1 'polypeptide(L)' 'MTEEATGDGMIHAAFTAVKKILDSDATLIDYRVESITKGSDATAEIVTIINDGHLMKQGRAVSTDVVQGSVESFLNALNK' A
#
# COMPACT_ATOMS: atom_id res chain seq x y z
N MET A 1 8.49 -18.23 -0.95
CA MET A 1 7.34 -18.04 -1.85
C MET A 1 7.51 -16.71 -2.56
N THR A 2 7.05 -16.62 -3.81
CA THR A 2 7.17 -15.44 -4.66
C THR A 2 5.91 -15.37 -5.51
N GLU A 3 5.34 -14.18 -5.67
CA GLU A 3 4.13 -13.94 -6.45
C GLU A 3 4.32 -12.77 -7.40
N GLU A 4 3.62 -12.82 -8.52
CA GLU A 4 3.61 -11.77 -9.53
C GLU A 4 2.18 -11.38 -9.89
N ALA A 5 1.98 -10.11 -10.19
CA ALA A 5 0.68 -9.60 -10.59
C ALA A 5 0.80 -8.42 -11.55
N THR A 6 -0.24 -8.26 -12.35
CA THR A 6 -0.47 -7.10 -13.22
C THR A 6 -1.62 -6.27 -12.66
N GLY A 7 -1.73 -5.04 -13.10
CA GLY A 7 -2.83 -4.14 -12.76
C GLY A 7 -2.73 -2.87 -13.58
N ASP A 8 -3.71 -1.97 -13.41
CA ASP A 8 -3.81 -0.71 -14.17
C ASP A 8 -2.68 0.28 -13.89
N GLY A 9 -1.84 -0.02 -12.90
CA GLY A 9 -0.64 0.73 -12.59
C GLY A 9 0.22 -0.01 -11.57
N MET A 10 1.41 0.55 -11.30
CA MET A 10 2.40 -0.05 -10.40
C MET A 10 1.86 -0.35 -8.99
N ILE A 11 1.02 0.54 -8.45
CA ILE A 11 0.43 0.36 -7.11
C ILE A 11 -0.61 -0.77 -7.12
N HIS A 12 -1.49 -0.81 -8.13
CA HIS A 12 -2.47 -1.88 -8.27
C HIS A 12 -1.77 -3.25 -8.44
N ALA A 13 -0.75 -3.33 -9.31
CA ALA A 13 0.02 -4.54 -9.50
C ALA A 13 0.70 -5.00 -8.19
N ALA A 14 1.36 -4.09 -7.47
CA ALA A 14 2.04 -4.40 -6.21
C ALA A 14 1.06 -4.87 -5.12
N PHE A 15 -0.06 -4.19 -4.92
CA PHE A 15 -1.07 -4.61 -3.94
C PHE A 15 -1.70 -5.95 -4.30
N THR A 16 -1.95 -6.21 -5.58
CA THR A 16 -2.48 -7.50 -6.03
C THR A 16 -1.47 -8.63 -5.78
N ALA A 17 -0.17 -8.41 -6.01
CA ALA A 17 0.85 -9.40 -5.69
C ALA A 17 0.90 -9.70 -4.17
N VAL A 18 0.81 -8.66 -3.33
CA VAL A 18 0.75 -8.81 -1.87
C VAL A 18 -0.50 -9.57 -1.43
N LYS A 19 -1.66 -9.29 -2.02
CA LYS A 19 -2.88 -10.04 -1.72
C LYS A 19 -2.77 -11.51 -2.10
N LYS A 20 -2.20 -11.82 -3.26
CA LYS A 20 -1.97 -13.22 -3.70
C LYS A 20 -1.04 -13.99 -2.76
N ILE A 21 0.10 -13.40 -2.39
CA ILE A 21 1.10 -14.11 -1.57
C ILE A 21 0.64 -14.34 -0.13
N LEU A 22 -0.31 -13.51 0.35
CA LEU A 22 -0.88 -13.61 1.70
C LEU A 22 -2.27 -14.26 1.72
N ASP A 23 -2.81 -14.68 0.57
CA ASP A 23 -4.19 -15.17 0.42
C ASP A 23 -5.23 -14.24 1.07
N SER A 24 -5.12 -12.94 0.77
CA SER A 24 -5.93 -11.88 1.39
C SER A 24 -6.98 -11.33 0.43
N ASP A 25 -8.23 -11.32 0.88
CA ASP A 25 -9.36 -10.69 0.19
C ASP A 25 -9.51 -9.19 0.50
N ALA A 26 -8.49 -8.56 1.08
CA ALA A 26 -8.57 -7.16 1.47
C ALA A 26 -8.86 -6.25 0.27
N THR A 27 -9.85 -5.37 0.44
CA THR A 27 -10.22 -4.35 -0.55
C THR A 27 -9.65 -3.00 -0.14
N LEU A 28 -8.98 -2.33 -1.09
CA LEU A 28 -8.51 -0.95 -0.90
C LEU A 28 -9.72 -0.01 -0.91
N ILE A 29 -9.88 0.78 0.14
CA ILE A 29 -10.99 1.73 0.30
C ILE A 29 -10.53 3.17 0.06
N ASP A 30 -9.35 3.52 0.59
CA ASP A 30 -8.74 4.82 0.35
C ASP A 30 -7.22 4.68 0.24
N TYR A 31 -6.62 5.53 -0.59
CA TYR A 31 -5.19 5.59 -0.81
C TYR A 31 -4.78 7.04 -1.04
N ARG A 32 -3.86 7.52 -0.21
CA ARG A 32 -3.40 8.90 -0.22
C ARG A 32 -1.89 8.97 -0.09
N VAL A 33 -1.29 9.83 -0.92
CA VAL A 33 0.14 10.14 -0.90
C VAL A 33 0.29 11.65 -0.77
N GLU A 34 1.02 12.10 0.23
CA GLU A 34 1.27 13.52 0.48
C GLU A 34 2.76 13.76 0.71
N SER A 35 3.33 14.78 0.06
CA SER A 35 4.72 15.17 0.29
C SER A 35 4.87 15.84 1.65
N ILE A 36 5.80 15.35 2.47
CA ILE A 36 6.20 15.97 3.74
C ILE A 36 7.28 17.03 3.48
N THR A 37 8.29 16.69 2.68
CA THR A 37 9.38 17.60 2.31
C THR A 37 9.25 18.03 0.85
N LYS A 38 10.08 18.99 0.44
CA LYS A 38 10.09 19.56 -0.91
C LYS A 38 11.40 19.18 -1.61
N GLY A 39 11.36 19.03 -2.92
CA GLY A 39 12.52 18.65 -3.73
C GLY A 39 12.26 17.38 -4.52
N SER A 40 13.22 16.99 -5.37
CA SER A 40 13.17 15.73 -6.11
C SER A 40 13.40 14.50 -5.21
N ASP A 41 13.94 14.73 -4.03
CA ASP A 41 14.20 13.80 -2.94
C ASP A 41 13.15 13.92 -1.82
N ALA A 42 11.97 14.48 -2.16
CA ALA A 42 10.90 14.66 -1.21
C ALA A 42 10.47 13.33 -0.58
N THR A 43 10.39 13.33 0.75
CA THR A 43 9.77 12.26 1.51
C THR A 43 8.26 12.42 1.45
N ALA A 44 7.54 11.34 1.18
CA ALA A 44 6.09 11.30 1.17
C ALA A 44 5.54 10.49 2.35
N GLU A 45 4.41 10.91 2.90
CA GLU A 45 3.55 10.09 3.74
C GLU A 45 2.56 9.35 2.83
N ILE A 46 2.42 8.04 3.04
CA ILE A 46 1.49 7.19 2.32
C ILE A 46 0.51 6.58 3.32
N VAL A 47 -0.78 6.86 3.16
CA VAL A 47 -1.86 6.33 3.99
C VAL A 47 -2.72 5.39 3.14
N THR A 48 -2.94 4.19 3.66
CA THR A 48 -3.78 3.17 3.02
C THR A 48 -4.88 2.76 3.97
N ILE A 49 -6.14 2.84 3.53
CA ILE A 49 -7.28 2.31 4.26
C ILE A 49 -7.82 1.11 3.50
N ILE A 50 -7.95 -0.02 4.18
CA ILE A 50 -8.47 -1.26 3.62
C ILE A 50 -9.68 -1.72 4.42
N ASN A 51 -10.49 -2.56 3.80
CA ASN A 51 -11.41 -3.45 4.48
C ASN A 51 -10.88 -4.88 4.28
N ASP A 52 -10.58 -5.59 5.36
CA ASP A 52 -10.04 -6.96 5.31
C ASP A 52 -11.13 -8.05 5.28
N GLY A 53 -12.39 -7.67 5.10
CA GLY A 53 -13.56 -8.55 5.18
C GLY A 53 -14.26 -8.51 6.55
N HIS A 54 -13.64 -7.89 7.55
CA HIS A 54 -14.21 -7.75 8.89
C HIS A 54 -14.26 -6.30 9.34
N LEU A 55 -13.14 -5.58 9.23
CA LEU A 55 -12.99 -4.23 9.76
C LEU A 55 -12.27 -3.31 8.79
N MET A 56 -12.58 -2.03 8.91
CA MET A 56 -11.82 -0.96 8.28
C MET A 56 -10.50 -0.76 9.04
N LYS A 57 -9.38 -0.89 8.34
CA LYS A 57 -8.03 -0.80 8.91
C LYS A 57 -7.21 0.23 8.16
N GLN A 58 -6.40 0.98 8.90
CA GLN A 58 -5.55 2.03 8.34
C GLN A 58 -4.07 1.74 8.57
N GLY A 59 -3.33 1.66 7.49
CA GLY A 59 -1.87 1.62 7.46
C GLY A 59 -1.26 2.95 7.06
N ARG A 60 0.01 3.13 7.43
CA ARG A 60 0.79 4.33 7.12
C ARG A 60 2.24 3.94 6.87
N ALA A 61 2.91 4.64 5.96
CA ALA A 61 4.34 4.57 5.74
C ALA A 61 4.88 5.96 5.38
N VAL A 62 6.18 6.15 5.54
CA VAL A 62 6.89 7.38 5.17
C VAL A 62 8.10 6.95 4.35
N SER A 63 8.19 7.41 3.10
CA SER A 63 9.21 6.93 2.17
C SER A 63 9.53 7.98 1.10
N THR A 64 10.77 7.97 0.60
CA THR A 64 11.15 8.69 -0.64
C THR A 64 10.79 7.89 -1.90
N ASP A 65 10.69 6.56 -1.79
CA ASP A 65 10.13 5.68 -2.82
C ASP A 65 8.65 5.43 -2.53
N VAL A 66 7.79 6.04 -3.35
CA VAL A 66 6.33 5.94 -3.20
C VAL A 66 5.83 4.51 -3.44
N VAL A 67 6.46 3.73 -4.33
CA VAL A 67 6.01 2.36 -4.63
C VAL A 67 6.30 1.46 -3.44
N GLN A 68 7.54 1.50 -2.94
CA GLN A 68 7.91 0.74 -1.74
C GLN A 68 7.07 1.17 -0.53
N GLY A 69 6.93 2.48 -0.29
CA GLY A 69 6.15 3.01 0.83
C GLY A 69 4.67 2.66 0.73
N SER A 70 4.12 2.54 -0.48
CA SER A 70 2.74 2.09 -0.66
C SER A 70 2.57 0.64 -0.21
N VAL A 71 3.47 -0.25 -0.62
CA VAL A 71 3.45 -1.66 -0.21
C VAL A 71 3.56 -1.78 1.31
N GLU A 72 4.49 -1.03 1.92
CA GLU A 72 4.66 -1.00 3.37
C GLU A 72 3.41 -0.48 4.09
N SER A 73 2.79 0.60 3.59
CA SER A 73 1.54 1.15 4.13
C SER A 73 0.40 0.13 4.06
N PHE A 74 0.27 -0.61 2.96
CA PHE A 74 -0.75 -1.66 2.81
C PHE A 74 -0.51 -2.84 3.77
N LEU A 75 0.74 -3.31 3.90
CA LEU A 75 1.11 -4.34 4.88
C LEU A 75 0.83 -3.89 6.32
N ASN A 76 1.12 -2.63 6.65
CA ASN A 76 0.81 -2.05 7.96
C ASN A 76 -0.70 -1.97 8.21
N ALA A 77 -1.53 -1.87 7.17
CA ALA A 77 -2.98 -1.93 7.31
C ALA A 77 -3.46 -3.36 7.55
N LEU A 78 -2.89 -4.35 6.84
CA LEU A 78 -3.22 -5.77 7.00
C LEU A 78 -2.84 -6.33 8.37
N ASN A 79 -1.73 -5.86 8.96
CA ASN A 79 -1.22 -6.35 10.24
C ASN A 79 -1.94 -5.78 11.48
N LYS A 80 -2.77 -4.75 11.31
CA LYS A 80 -3.60 -4.20 12.39
C LYS A 80 -4.89 -4.99 12.53
#